data_AF-A0A1Z9SRZ1-F1
#
_entry.id   AF-A0A1Z9SRZ1-F1
#
_cell.length_a   1.000
_cell.length_b   1.000
_cell.length_c   1.000
_cell.angle_alpha   90.00
_cell.angle_beta   90.00
_cell.angle_gamma   90.00
#
_symmetry.space_group_name_H-M   'P 1'
#
loop_
_entity.id
_entity.type
_entity.pdbx_description
1 polymer ?
#
loop_
_entity_poly.entity_id
_entity_poly.type
_entity_poly.pdbx_seq_one_letter_code
_entity_poly.pdbx_strand_id
1 'polypeptide(L)' 'QLKPGMCIAIEPMINAGKKEVYTAEDGWTIYTIDGKPSAHFEHTVAITDKGPKILSVGSNG' A
#
# COMPACT_ATOMS: atom_id res chain seq x y z
N GLN A 1 -12.24 -8.89 11.70
CA GLN A 1 -11.16 -9.83 12.07
C GLN A 1 -10.62 -10.48 10.81
N LEU A 2 -9.30 -10.70 10.70
CA LEU A 2 -8.68 -11.40 9.57
C LEU A 2 -8.96 -12.91 9.68
N LYS A 3 -9.17 -13.57 8.53
CA LYS A 3 -9.54 -14.98 8.45
C LYS A 3 -8.62 -15.75 7.48
N PRO A 4 -8.25 -17.00 7.78
CA PRO A 4 -7.58 -17.89 6.84
C PRO A 4 -8.31 -17.94 5.48
N GLY A 5 -7.53 -17.95 4.40
CA GLY A 5 -8.04 -17.91 3.02
C GLY A 5 -8.18 -16.51 2.42
N MET A 6 -8.05 -15.44 3.22
CA MET A 6 -7.98 -14.08 2.69
C MET A 6 -6.62 -13.80 2.04
N CYS A 7 -6.62 -13.00 0.98
CA CYS A 7 -5.44 -12.40 0.37
C CYS A 7 -5.63 -10.89 0.35
N ILE A 8 -4.73 -10.14 0.98
CA ILE A 8 -4.84 -8.69 1.14
C ILE A 8 -3.54 -8.00 0.73
N ALA A 9 -3.65 -6.75 0.31
CA ALA A 9 -2.50 -5.87 0.14
C ALA A 9 -2.25 -5.08 1.44
N ILE A 10 -0.98 -4.90 1.77
CA ILE A 10 -0.51 -3.89 2.72
C ILE A 10 0.31 -2.91 1.89
N GLU A 11 -0.26 -1.73 1.63
CA GLU A 11 0.17 -0.77 0.61
C GLU A 11 0.27 0.67 1.15
N PRO A 12 1.10 0.95 2.16
CA PRO A 12 1.20 2.28 2.74
C PRO A 12 1.80 3.30 1.78
N MET A 13 1.05 4.38 1.55
CA MET A 13 1.54 5.60 0.90
C MET A 13 1.87 6.65 1.98
N ILE A 14 3.10 7.15 1.98
CA ILE A 14 3.60 8.09 2.99
C ILE A 14 4.00 9.40 2.31
N ASN A 15 3.33 10.47 2.72
CA ASN A 15 3.63 11.82 2.25
C ASN A 15 4.71 12.46 3.15
N ALA A 16 5.69 13.14 2.54
CA ALA A 16 6.72 13.89 3.30
C ALA A 16 6.17 15.17 3.97
N GLY A 17 4.97 15.59 3.59
CA GLY A 17 4.31 16.79 4.09
C GLY A 17 2.93 16.49 4.67
N LYS A 18 1.92 17.13 4.11
CA LYS A 18 0.51 16.97 4.51
C LYS A 18 -0.06 15.63 4.08
N LYS A 19 -1.00 15.10 4.86
CA LYS A 19 -1.67 13.82 4.56
C LYS A 19 -2.71 13.95 3.43
N GLU A 20 -3.20 15.17 3.20
CA GLU A 20 -4.26 15.45 2.24
C GLU A 20 -3.74 15.31 0.79
N VAL A 21 -4.60 14.78 -0.07
CA VAL A 21 -4.34 14.53 -1.49
C VAL A 21 -5.54 14.99 -2.34
N TYR A 22 -5.35 15.09 -3.65
CA TYR A 22 -6.42 15.32 -4.61
C TYR A 22 -6.22 14.50 -5.88
N THR A 23 -7.33 14.18 -6.56
CA THR A 23 -7.33 13.53 -7.88
C THR A 23 -7.18 14.59 -8.97
N ALA A 24 -6.26 14.38 -9.90
CA ALA A 24 -6.03 15.28 -11.04
C ALA A 24 -7.18 15.24 -12.05
N GLU A 25 -7.16 16.18 -13.00
CA GLU A 25 -8.18 16.27 -14.06
C GLU A 25 -8.21 15.04 -14.99
N ASP A 26 -7.13 14.26 -15.03
CA ASP A 26 -7.06 12.99 -15.76
C ASP A 26 -7.92 11.87 -15.12
N GLY A 27 -8.43 12.08 -13.91
CA GLY A 27 -9.29 11.15 -13.19
C GLY A 27 -8.56 10.01 -12.48
N TRP A 28 -7.22 9.97 -12.52
CA TRP A 28 -6.41 8.87 -12.00
C TRP A 28 -5.27 9.32 -11.10
N THR A 29 -4.51 10.33 -11.52
CA THR A 29 -3.28 10.72 -10.81
C THR A 29 -3.64 11.35 -9.47
N ILE A 30 -3.02 10.85 -8.40
CA ILE A 30 -3.17 11.39 -7.05
C ILE A 30 -1.94 12.24 -6.70
N TYR A 31 -2.17 13.51 -6.37
CA TYR A 31 -1.13 14.44 -5.93
C TYR A 31 -1.31 14.79 -4.46
N THR A 32 -0.19 15.02 -3.76
CA THR A 32 -0.20 15.63 -2.43
C THR A 32 -0.66 17.07 -2.52
N ILE A 33 -1.46 17.53 -1.54
CA ILE A 33 -2.01 18.90 -1.59
C ILE A 33 -0.93 19.99 -1.50
N ASP A 34 0.23 19.66 -0.93
CA ASP A 34 1.36 20.57 -0.74
C ASP A 34 2.50 20.36 -1.75
N GLY A 35 2.31 19.49 -2.74
CA GLY A 35 3.28 19.22 -3.81
C GLY A 35 4.58 18.56 -3.35
N LYS A 36 4.69 18.13 -2.08
CA LYS A 36 5.88 17.44 -1.59
C LYS A 36 5.89 15.96 -2.02
N PRO A 37 7.09 15.34 -2.09
CA PRO A 37 7.21 13.92 -2.45
C PRO A 37 6.36 13.00 -1.57
N SER A 38 5.89 11.91 -2.19
CA SER A 38 5.25 10.78 -1.52
C SER A 38 5.96 9.50 -1.96
N ALA A 39 5.97 8.49 -1.10
CA ALA A 39 6.55 7.18 -1.37
C ALA A 39 5.54 6.08 -1.05
N HIS A 40 5.57 5.01 -1.83
CA HIS A 40 4.69 3.86 -1.69
C HIS A 40 5.50 2.58 -1.76
N PHE A 41 5.15 1.60 -0.94
CA PHE A 41 5.58 0.22 -1.09
C PHE A 41 4.40 -0.72 -0.79
N GLU A 42 4.39 -1.89 -1.43
CA GLU A 42 3.28 -2.84 -1.31
C GLU A 42 3.79 -4.27 -1.08
N HIS A 43 3.07 -5.00 -0.22
CA HIS A 43 3.10 -6.45 -0.20
C HIS A 43 1.71 -7.07 -0.26
N THR A 44 1.56 -8.07 -1.12
CA THR A 44 0.46 -9.04 -1.06
C THR A 44 0.72 -10.08 0.02
N VAL A 45 -0.26 -10.26 0.92
CA VAL A 45 -0.19 -11.14 2.10
C VAL A 45 -1.36 -12.13 2.09
N ALA A 46 -1.06 -13.42 2.14
CA ALA A 46 -2.06 -14.45 2.42
C ALA A 46 -2.24 -14.62 3.93
N ILE A 47 -3.48 -14.60 4.40
CA ILE A 47 -3.82 -15.01 5.76
C ILE A 47 -4.03 -16.51 5.76
N THR A 48 -3.27 -17.23 6.58
CA THR A 48 -3.34 -18.69 6.69
C THR A 48 -3.62 -19.11 8.13
N ASP A 49 -3.99 -20.37 8.36
CA ASP A 49 -4.15 -20.93 9.72
C ASP A 49 -2.85 -20.89 10.53
N LYS A 50 -1.69 -20.76 9.88
CA LYS A 50 -0.35 -20.72 10.50
C LYS A 50 0.18 -19.30 10.68
N GLY A 51 -0.62 -18.28 10.35
CA GLY A 51 -0.21 -16.86 10.35
C GLY A 51 -0.15 -16.24 8.94
N PRO A 52 0.17 -14.94 8.84
CA PRO A 52 0.29 -14.25 7.57
C PRO A 52 1.55 -14.70 6.81
N LYS A 53 1.44 -14.84 5.48
CA LYS A 53 2.55 -15.13 4.58
C LYS A 53 2.66 -14.05 3.53
N ILE A 54 3.83 -13.42 3.43
CA ILE A 54 4.13 -12.46 2.37
C ILE A 54 4.36 -13.23 1.06
N LEU A 55 3.64 -12.88 0.00
CA LEU A 55 3.69 -13.57 -1.30
C LEU A 55 4.60 -12.88 -2.32
N SER A 56 4.97 -11.63 -2.05
CA SER A 56 5.65 -10.72 -2.98
C SER A 56 7.00 -10.23 -2.45
N VAL A 57 7.68 -11.05 -1.65
CA VAL A 57 9.06 -10.78 -1.22
C VAL A 57 10.03 -10.87 -2.40
N GLY A 58 11.12 -10.10 -2.34
CA GLY A 58 12.17 -10.16 -3.35
C GLY A 58 13.02 -11.43 -3.23
N SER A 59 13.95 -11.63 -4.15
CA SER A 59 14.87 -12.77 -4.13
C SER A 59 15.77 -12.81 -2.87
N ASN A 60 15.88 -11.69 -2.17
CA ASN A 60 16.74 -11.53 -0.99
C ASN A 60 15.94 -11.52 0.33
N GLY A 61 14.65 -11.88 0.27
CA GLY A 61 13.70 -11.73 1.37
C GLY A 61 13.04 -10.36 1.37
#